data_AF-A0A412PEK8-F1
#
_entry.id   AF-A0A412PEK8-F1
#
_cell.length_a   1.000
_cell.length_b   1.000
_cell.length_c   1.000
_cell.angle_alpha   90.00
_cell.angle_beta   90.00
_cell.angle_gamma   90.00
#
_symmetry.space_group_name_H-M   'P 1'
#
loop_
_entity.id
_entity.type
_entity.pdbx_description
1 polymer ?
#
loop_
_entity_poly.entity_id
_entity_poly.type
_entity_poly.pdbx_seq_one_letter_code
_entity_poly.pdbx_strand_id
1 'polypeptide(L)'
;MAVKIQSDLDDILSLPVNEFFDYVRSIKYGYKDQDNDLHFLGDKDFKIYKYSFSTPEQIIHNNCGWCWDISELIKLYCRENGVACKSFFLEYLSNDFHHTHTQVLACINEKWSACPDNSMGTEIINPEFNTLGECFKWLKDSYIEYLKYVLDDNFDDLKLSVKEYDCIFNKNITEDEYLNLIRK
;
A
#
# COMPACT_ATOMS: atom_id res chain seq x y z
N MET A 1 2.15 -7.47 -26.69
CA MET A 1 2.45 -7.30 -25.26
C MET A 1 1.36 -6.53 -24.54
N ALA A 2 0.99 -5.31 -24.95
CA ALA A 2 -0.07 -4.52 -24.29
C ALA A 2 -1.42 -5.25 -24.14
N VAL A 3 -1.90 -5.96 -25.16
CA VAL A 3 -3.17 -6.72 -25.11
C VAL A 3 -3.17 -7.84 -24.07
N LYS A 4 -2.02 -8.51 -23.86
CA LYS A 4 -1.88 -9.59 -22.89
C LYS A 4 -1.81 -9.05 -21.46
N ILE A 5 -1.16 -7.89 -21.28
CA ILE A 5 -1.05 -7.24 -19.97
C ILE A 5 -2.43 -6.75 -19.50
N GLN A 6 -3.25 -6.22 -20.41
CA GLN A 6 -4.62 -5.84 -20.07
C GLN A 6 -5.49 -7.05 -19.72
N SER A 7 -5.37 -8.17 -20.46
CA SER A 7 -6.12 -9.39 -20.12
C SER A 7 -5.73 -9.95 -18.75
N ASP A 8 -4.44 -9.90 -18.39
CA ASP A 8 -3.97 -10.38 -17.08
C ASP A 8 -4.52 -9.49 -15.93
N LEU A 9 -4.66 -8.17 -16.14
CA LEU A 9 -5.31 -7.27 -15.18
C LEU A 9 -6.81 -7.58 -15.04
N ASP A 10 -7.52 -7.70 -16.15
CA ASP A 10 -8.96 -7.96 -16.16
C ASP A 10 -9.27 -9.31 -15.46
N ASP A 11 -8.44 -10.33 -15.69
CA ASP A 11 -8.54 -11.63 -15.03
C ASP A 11 -8.41 -11.50 -13.50
N ILE A 12 -7.39 -10.77 -13.01
CA ILE A 12 -7.20 -10.54 -11.57
C ILE A 12 -8.34 -9.71 -10.96
N LEU A 13 -8.82 -8.67 -11.66
CA LEU A 13 -9.90 -7.83 -11.16
C LEU A 13 -11.26 -8.55 -11.13
N SER A 14 -11.41 -9.63 -11.89
CA SER A 14 -12.60 -10.47 -11.92
C SER A 14 -12.67 -11.53 -10.81
N LEU A 15 -11.58 -11.69 -10.04
CA LEU A 15 -11.53 -12.68 -8.97
C LEU A 15 -12.55 -12.37 -7.86
N PRO A 16 -13.14 -13.39 -7.22
CA PRO A 16 -13.89 -13.21 -5.99
C PRO A 16 -13.04 -12.51 -4.91
N VAL A 17 -13.66 -11.74 -4.03
CA VAL A 17 -12.96 -10.90 -3.03
C VAL A 17 -11.88 -11.63 -2.23
N ASN A 18 -12.16 -12.85 -1.76
CA ASN A 18 -11.20 -13.64 -1.01
C ASN A 18 -10.03 -14.08 -1.89
N GLU A 19 -10.30 -14.51 -3.12
CA GLU A 19 -9.27 -14.93 -4.08
C GLU A 19 -8.41 -13.74 -4.55
N PHE A 20 -9.01 -12.58 -4.75
CA PHE A 20 -8.29 -11.35 -5.08
C PHE A 20 -7.30 -10.99 -3.97
N PHE A 21 -7.74 -10.97 -2.72
CA PHE A 21 -6.82 -10.60 -1.65
C PHE A 21 -5.81 -11.72 -1.33
N ASP A 22 -6.15 -12.99 -1.54
CA ASP A 22 -5.17 -14.10 -1.53
C ASP A 22 -4.09 -13.89 -2.61
N TYR A 23 -4.50 -13.44 -3.78
CA TYR A 23 -3.58 -13.02 -4.83
C TYR A 23 -2.71 -11.84 -4.37
N VAL A 24 -3.30 -10.79 -3.78
CA VAL A 24 -2.53 -9.66 -3.25
C VAL A 24 -1.47 -10.12 -2.26
N ARG A 25 -1.79 -11.05 -1.34
CA ARG A 25 -0.81 -11.62 -0.39
C ARG A 25 0.33 -12.39 -1.06
N SER A 26 0.12 -12.88 -2.28
CA SER A 26 1.16 -13.58 -3.05
C SER A 26 2.16 -12.64 -3.75
N ILE A 27 1.85 -11.35 -3.82
CA ILE A 27 2.74 -10.31 -4.37
C ILE A 27 3.93 -10.14 -3.45
N LYS A 28 5.15 -10.19 -3.99
CA LYS A 28 6.35 -9.97 -3.19
C LYS A 28 6.46 -8.50 -2.80
N TYR A 29 6.72 -8.24 -1.53
CA TYR A 29 6.98 -6.88 -1.05
C TYR A 29 8.36 -6.42 -1.55
N GLY A 30 8.37 -5.32 -2.28
CA GLY A 30 9.56 -4.84 -2.99
C GLY A 30 9.23 -3.63 -3.85
N TYR A 31 10.14 -3.21 -4.71
CA TYR A 31 9.84 -2.14 -5.65
C TYR A 31 10.62 -2.30 -6.96
N LYS A 32 10.15 -1.59 -7.99
CA LYS A 32 10.82 -1.43 -9.27
C LYS A 32 11.54 -0.09 -9.27
N ASP A 33 12.80 -0.05 -9.68
CA ASP A 33 13.53 1.20 -9.85
C ASP A 33 13.32 1.82 -11.25
N GLN A 34 13.95 2.97 -11.49
CA GLN A 34 13.91 3.68 -12.78
C GLN A 34 14.63 2.96 -13.93
N ASP A 35 15.52 2.02 -13.61
CA ASP A 35 16.24 1.20 -14.59
C ASP A 35 15.45 -0.10 -14.91
N ASN A 36 14.31 -0.32 -14.24
CA ASN A 36 13.40 -1.47 -14.28
C ASN A 36 13.90 -2.73 -13.56
N ASP A 37 14.89 -2.59 -12.69
CA ASP A 37 15.32 -3.66 -11.81
C ASP A 37 14.35 -3.80 -10.63
N LEU A 38 14.14 -5.05 -10.19
CA LEU A 38 13.27 -5.39 -9.07
C LEU A 38 14.09 -5.63 -7.82
N HIS A 39 13.67 -5.02 -6.72
CA HIS A 39 14.34 -5.06 -5.43
C HIS A 39 13.36 -5.59 -4.37
N PHE A 40 13.69 -6.70 -3.70
CA PHE A 40 12.75 -7.35 -2.77
C PHE A 40 13.17 -7.14 -1.31
N LEU A 41 12.17 -7.02 -0.44
CA LEU A 41 12.42 -6.94 1.00
C LEU A 41 13.15 -8.21 1.47
N GLY A 42 14.27 -8.04 2.17
CA GLY A 42 15.12 -9.13 2.66
C GLY A 42 16.36 -9.40 1.79
N ASP A 43 16.45 -8.79 0.60
CA ASP A 43 17.68 -8.82 -0.19
C ASP A 43 18.78 -7.99 0.49
N LYS A 44 20.05 -8.39 0.31
CA LYS A 44 21.20 -7.78 1.00
C LYS A 44 21.42 -6.31 0.62
N ASP A 45 20.95 -5.93 -0.56
CA ASP A 45 21.03 -4.62 -1.17
C ASP A 45 19.68 -3.89 -1.14
N PHE A 46 18.68 -4.41 -0.40
CA PHE A 46 17.41 -3.74 -0.24
C PHE A 46 17.59 -2.37 0.42
N LYS A 47 17.61 -1.36 -0.44
CA LYS A 47 17.71 0.05 -0.15
C LYS A 47 16.86 0.73 -1.21
N ILE A 48 16.03 1.69 -0.84
CA ILE A 48 15.20 2.40 -1.81
C ILE A 48 16.11 3.30 -2.64
N TYR A 49 16.45 2.88 -3.84
CA TYR A 49 17.25 3.64 -4.79
C TYR A 49 16.42 3.88 -6.04
N LYS A 50 16.25 5.16 -6.40
CA LYS A 50 15.57 5.56 -7.63
C LYS A 50 14.22 4.85 -7.82
N TYR A 51 13.39 4.81 -6.78
CA TYR A 51 12.06 4.21 -6.87
C TYR A 51 11.28 4.74 -8.08
N SER A 52 10.53 3.85 -8.73
CA SER A 52 9.60 4.17 -9.81
C SER A 52 8.26 3.49 -9.57
N PHE A 53 7.20 4.30 -9.45
CA PHE A 53 5.86 3.82 -9.21
C PHE A 53 5.41 2.78 -10.25
N SER A 54 4.85 1.67 -9.75
CA SER A 54 4.35 0.57 -10.58
C SER A 54 2.84 0.65 -10.73
N THR A 55 2.34 0.65 -11.96
CA THR A 55 0.90 0.58 -12.21
C THR A 55 0.34 -0.80 -11.82
N PRO A 56 -0.98 -0.94 -11.59
CA PRO A 56 -1.62 -2.24 -11.32
C PRO A 56 -1.20 -3.35 -12.30
N GLU A 57 -1.10 -3.04 -13.59
CA GLU A 57 -0.63 -3.97 -14.61
C GLU A 57 0.82 -4.41 -14.40
N GLN A 58 1.71 -3.48 -14.02
CA GLN A 58 3.11 -3.77 -13.76
C GLN A 58 3.30 -4.58 -12.48
N ILE A 59 2.51 -4.31 -11.44
CA ILE A 59 2.49 -5.10 -10.21
C ILE A 59 2.14 -6.55 -10.53
N ILE A 60 1.09 -6.77 -11.34
CA ILE A 60 0.67 -8.11 -11.74
C ILE A 60 1.74 -8.81 -12.58
N HIS A 61 2.30 -8.11 -13.56
CA HIS A 61 3.33 -8.69 -14.43
C HIS A 61 4.61 -9.07 -13.67
N ASN A 62 5.07 -8.20 -12.78
CA ASN A 62 6.32 -8.40 -12.03
C ASN A 62 6.12 -9.23 -10.76
N ASN A 63 4.88 -9.43 -10.33
CA ASN A 63 4.50 -9.97 -9.02
C ASN A 63 5.27 -9.30 -7.86
N CYS A 64 5.38 -7.97 -7.93
CA CYS A 64 6.17 -7.16 -7.01
C CYS A 64 5.47 -5.80 -6.80
N GLY A 65 5.41 -5.33 -5.56
CA GLY A 65 4.87 -4.01 -5.26
C GLY A 65 5.25 -3.52 -3.87
N TRP A 66 5.42 -2.21 -3.75
CA TRP A 66 5.58 -1.52 -2.48
C TRP A 66 4.18 -1.23 -1.91
N CYS A 67 4.05 -0.88 -0.63
CA CYS A 67 2.73 -0.56 -0.06
C CYS A 67 1.98 0.52 -0.86
N TRP A 68 2.72 1.45 -1.48
CA TRP A 68 2.23 2.50 -2.37
C TRP A 68 1.58 1.91 -3.64
N ASP A 69 2.30 1.01 -4.31
CA ASP A 69 1.83 0.35 -5.53
C ASP A 69 0.62 -0.54 -5.22
N ILE A 70 0.74 -1.38 -4.18
CA ILE A 70 -0.28 -2.37 -3.79
C ILE A 70 -1.59 -1.68 -3.40
N SER A 71 -1.51 -0.53 -2.70
CA SER A 71 -2.69 0.25 -2.36
C SER A 71 -3.49 0.68 -3.59
N GLU A 72 -2.83 1.05 -4.69
CA GLU A 72 -3.53 1.45 -5.92
C GLU A 72 -4.17 0.26 -6.65
N LEU A 73 -3.55 -0.92 -6.62
CA LEU A 73 -4.18 -2.14 -7.14
C LEU A 73 -5.46 -2.49 -6.35
N ILE A 74 -5.41 -2.39 -5.02
CA ILE A 74 -6.58 -2.66 -4.16
C ILE A 74 -7.68 -1.61 -4.38
N LYS A 75 -7.34 -0.32 -4.43
CA LYS A 75 -8.31 0.75 -4.72
C LYS A 75 -9.01 0.52 -6.07
N LEU A 76 -8.24 0.11 -7.09
CA LEU A 76 -8.78 -0.24 -8.40
C LEU A 76 -9.78 -1.40 -8.27
N TYR A 77 -9.38 -2.51 -7.65
CA TYR A 77 -10.29 -3.65 -7.43
C TYR A 77 -11.57 -3.25 -6.71
N CYS A 78 -11.45 -2.49 -5.62
CA CYS A 78 -12.60 -2.05 -4.84
C CYS A 78 -13.56 -1.20 -5.67
N ARG A 79 -13.05 -0.30 -6.51
CA ARG A 79 -13.87 0.52 -7.40
C ARG A 79 -14.61 -0.33 -8.43
N GLU A 80 -13.93 -1.25 -9.10
CA GLU A 80 -14.53 -2.07 -10.16
C GLU A 80 -15.55 -3.08 -9.61
N ASN A 81 -15.38 -3.52 -8.36
CA ASN A 81 -16.25 -4.52 -7.71
C ASN A 81 -17.26 -3.93 -6.73
N GLY A 82 -17.39 -2.59 -6.65
CA GLY A 82 -18.34 -1.92 -5.77
C GLY A 82 -18.08 -2.14 -4.27
N VAL A 83 -16.83 -2.42 -3.88
CA VAL A 83 -16.41 -2.56 -2.48
C VAL A 83 -16.09 -1.17 -1.92
N ALA A 84 -16.77 -0.78 -0.85
CA ALA A 84 -16.47 0.48 -0.19
C ALA A 84 -15.07 0.43 0.44
N CYS A 85 -14.23 1.42 0.13
CA CYS A 85 -12.88 1.50 0.68
C CYS A 85 -12.44 2.95 0.95
N LYS A 86 -11.40 3.08 1.78
CA LYS A 86 -10.71 4.32 2.13
C LYS A 86 -9.22 4.08 2.18
N SER A 87 -8.44 5.01 1.63
CA SER A 87 -7.00 4.90 1.54
C SER A 87 -6.32 5.99 2.37
N PHE A 88 -5.30 5.60 3.13
CA PHE A 88 -4.61 6.47 4.07
C PHE A 88 -3.12 6.47 3.79
N PHE A 89 -2.52 7.66 3.81
CA PHE A 89 -1.08 7.88 3.80
C PHE A 89 -0.65 8.27 5.20
N LEU A 90 0.30 7.51 5.74
CA LEU A 90 0.92 7.75 7.04
C LEU A 90 2.37 8.13 6.80
N GLU A 91 2.81 9.21 7.44
CA GLU A 91 4.15 9.74 7.27
C GLU A 91 4.69 10.18 8.62
N TYR A 92 5.90 9.75 8.94
CA TYR A 92 6.70 10.30 10.01
C TYR A 92 7.95 10.93 9.40
N LEU A 93 8.13 12.23 9.61
CA LEU A 93 9.23 12.99 9.01
C LEU A 93 9.97 13.82 10.07
N SER A 94 11.18 13.38 10.42
CA SER A 94 12.14 14.11 11.24
C SER A 94 13.43 14.37 10.46
N ASN A 95 14.40 15.06 11.07
CA ASN A 95 15.70 15.33 10.42
C ASN A 95 16.50 14.05 10.15
N ASP A 96 16.31 13.03 10.99
CA ASP A 96 17.14 11.83 11.01
C ASP A 96 16.38 10.57 10.58
N PHE A 97 15.06 10.66 10.45
CA PHE A 97 14.20 9.54 10.10
C PHE A 97 12.99 9.97 9.27
N HIS A 98 12.85 9.34 8.10
CA HIS A 98 11.68 9.48 7.24
C HIS A 98 11.10 8.10 6.98
N HIS A 99 9.86 7.92 7.40
CA HIS A 99 9.12 6.68 7.18
C HIS A 99 7.74 6.99 6.66
N THR A 100 7.31 6.23 5.67
CA THR A 100 6.02 6.41 5.03
C THR A 100 5.32 5.07 4.86
N HIS A 101 4.00 5.14 4.77
CA HIS A 101 3.17 3.98 4.61
C HIS A 101 1.86 4.34 3.92
N THR A 102 1.34 3.44 3.10
CA THR A 102 -0.04 3.55 2.61
C THR A 102 -0.81 2.30 2.95
N GLN A 103 -2.05 2.50 3.38
CA GLN A 103 -2.95 1.43 3.75
C GLN A 103 -4.33 1.68 3.15
N VAL A 104 -4.94 0.63 2.59
CA VAL A 104 -6.35 0.63 2.21
C VAL A 104 -7.15 -0.08 3.30
N LEU A 105 -8.25 0.54 3.71
CA LEU A 105 -9.29 -0.06 4.55
C LEU A 105 -10.51 -0.34 3.67
N ALA A 106 -11.02 -1.56 3.69
CA ALA A 106 -12.17 -1.97 2.88
C ALA A 106 -13.30 -2.51 3.75
N CYS A 107 -14.54 -2.31 3.31
CA CYS A 107 -15.73 -2.86 3.93
C CYS A 107 -16.12 -4.16 3.20
N ILE A 108 -15.84 -5.31 3.83
CA ILE A 108 -16.10 -6.64 3.31
C ILE A 108 -17.08 -7.32 4.27
N ASN A 109 -18.16 -7.90 3.77
CA ASN A 109 -19.20 -8.52 4.61
C ASN A 109 -19.71 -7.62 5.75
N GLU A 110 -19.92 -6.32 5.45
CA GLU A 110 -20.36 -5.30 6.42
C GLU A 110 -19.34 -4.99 7.54
N LYS A 111 -18.10 -5.48 7.42
CA LYS A 111 -17.00 -5.24 8.37
C LYS A 111 -15.87 -4.48 7.72
N TRP A 112 -15.30 -3.53 8.44
CA TRP A 112 -14.10 -2.81 8.00
C TRP A 112 -12.85 -3.57 8.41
N SER A 113 -11.89 -3.71 7.50
CA SER A 113 -10.59 -4.31 7.77
C SER A 113 -9.49 -3.65 6.95
N ALA A 114 -8.25 -3.74 7.44
CA ALA A 114 -7.07 -3.34 6.68
C ALA A 114 -6.77 -4.40 5.61
N CYS A 115 -6.61 -3.96 4.37
CA CYS A 115 -6.25 -4.83 3.27
C CYS A 115 -4.78 -5.25 3.36
N PRO A 116 -4.39 -6.42 2.85
CA PRO A 116 -2.99 -6.84 2.83
C PRO A 116 -2.16 -5.90 1.95
N ASP A 117 -1.14 -5.30 2.52
CA ASP A 117 -0.17 -4.44 1.83
C ASP A 117 1.23 -5.09 1.77
N ASN A 118 1.35 -6.28 2.36
CA ASN A 118 2.52 -7.16 2.45
C ASN A 118 3.75 -6.59 3.18
N SER A 119 3.62 -5.47 3.88
CA SER A 119 4.70 -4.91 4.70
C SER A 119 4.74 -5.49 6.12
N MET A 120 3.57 -5.80 6.69
CA MET A 120 3.41 -6.19 8.10
C MET A 120 2.81 -7.59 8.29
N GLY A 121 2.66 -8.37 7.22
CA GLY A 121 2.08 -9.73 7.29
C GLY A 121 0.58 -9.74 7.65
N THR A 122 -0.13 -8.65 7.41
CA THR A 122 -1.57 -8.49 7.68
C THR A 122 -2.39 -9.56 6.97
N GLU A 123 -3.24 -10.26 7.72
CA GLU A 123 -4.23 -11.17 7.17
C GLU A 123 -5.50 -10.40 6.79
N ILE A 124 -6.15 -10.82 5.70
CA ILE A 124 -7.46 -10.29 5.30
C ILE A 124 -8.46 -10.57 6.42
N ILE A 125 -9.36 -9.62 6.68
CA ILE A 125 -10.49 -9.86 7.59
C ILE A 125 -9.99 -10.17 9.03
N ASN A 126 -8.77 -9.76 9.37
CA ASN A 126 -8.28 -9.87 10.73
C ASN A 126 -7.23 -8.79 11.05
N PRO A 127 -7.57 -7.79 11.88
CA PRO A 127 -8.82 -7.62 12.62
C PRO A 127 -9.99 -7.08 11.78
N GLU A 128 -11.23 -7.39 12.21
CA GLU A 128 -12.48 -6.81 11.70
C GLU A 128 -13.06 -5.77 12.66
N PHE A 129 -13.69 -4.74 12.10
CA PHE A 129 -14.32 -3.66 12.87
C PHE A 129 -15.73 -3.36 12.36
N ASN A 130 -16.61 -2.88 13.23
CA ASN A 130 -17.97 -2.51 12.84
C ASN A 130 -18.00 -1.16 12.12
N THR A 131 -17.02 -0.30 12.37
CA THR A 131 -16.96 1.04 11.81
C THR A 131 -15.59 1.33 11.20
N LEU A 132 -15.56 2.20 10.19
CA LEU A 132 -14.33 2.75 9.63
C LEU A 132 -13.49 3.45 10.72
N GLY A 133 -14.13 4.14 11.67
CA GLY A 133 -13.43 4.86 12.74
C GLY A 133 -12.64 3.95 13.67
N GLU A 134 -13.19 2.79 14.05
CA GLU A 134 -12.49 1.77 14.82
C GLU A 134 -11.30 1.19 14.03
N CYS A 135 -11.53 0.83 12.77
CA CYS A 135 -10.48 0.30 11.90
C CYS A 135 -9.33 1.30 11.67
N PHE A 136 -9.67 2.57 11.42
CA PHE A 136 -8.71 3.64 11.25
C PHE A 136 -7.93 3.91 12.54
N LYS A 137 -8.60 3.90 13.70
CA LYS A 137 -7.93 4.02 14.99
C LYS A 137 -6.92 2.89 15.19
N TRP A 138 -7.30 1.65 14.92
CA TRP A 138 -6.40 0.51 15.02
C TRP A 138 -5.18 0.65 14.10
N LEU A 139 -5.37 1.03 12.84
CA LEU A 139 -4.28 1.29 11.88
C LEU A 139 -3.33 2.36 12.42
N LYS A 140 -3.88 3.51 12.85
CA LYS A 140 -3.09 4.63 13.34
C LYS A 140 -2.30 4.25 14.59
N ASP A 141 -2.93 3.58 15.55
CA ASP A 141 -2.28 3.15 16.79
C ASP A 141 -1.16 2.15 16.49
N SER A 142 -1.39 1.17 15.59
CA SER A 142 -0.39 0.19 15.18
C SER A 142 0.84 0.85 14.55
N TYR A 143 0.62 1.86 13.71
CA TYR A 143 1.71 2.64 13.11
C TYR A 143 2.51 3.44 14.15
N ILE A 144 1.82 4.06 15.12
CA ILE A 144 2.46 4.78 16.23
C ILE A 144 3.27 3.81 17.10
N GLU A 145 2.76 2.62 17.39
CA GLU A 145 3.47 1.60 18.17
C GLU A 145 4.76 1.16 17.46
N TYR A 146 4.70 0.90 16.15
CA TYR A 146 5.89 0.64 15.35
C TYR A 146 6.91 1.79 15.41
N LEU A 147 6.46 3.03 15.23
CA LEU A 147 7.35 4.19 15.27
C LEU A 147 8.01 4.37 16.65
N LYS A 148 7.26 4.17 17.73
CA LYS A 148 7.82 4.19 19.09
C LYS A 148 8.82 3.07 19.32
N TYR A 149 8.59 1.89 18.77
CA TYR A 149 9.55 0.79 18.84
C TYR A 149 10.86 1.11 18.09
N VAL A 150 10.78 1.75 16.92
CA VAL A 150 11.95 2.08 16.11
C VAL A 150 12.71 3.31 16.63
N LEU A 151 12.01 4.33 17.12
CA LEU A 151 12.59 5.62 17.51
C LEU A 151 12.86 5.74 19.01
N ASP A 152 12.23 4.90 19.83
CA ASP A 152 12.29 4.92 21.29
C ASP A 152 11.96 6.32 21.85
N ASP A 153 12.82 6.88 22.71
CA ASP A 153 12.68 8.22 23.27
C ASP A 153 12.70 9.37 22.23
N ASN A 154 13.05 9.10 20.97
CA ASN A 154 13.07 10.11 19.90
C ASN A 154 11.73 10.27 19.17
N PHE A 155 10.72 9.48 19.54
CA PHE A 155 9.39 9.64 18.95
C PHE A 155 8.77 11.01 19.33
N ASP A 156 8.27 11.71 18.32
CA ASP A 156 7.64 13.03 18.45
C ASP A 156 6.36 13.03 17.60
N ASP A 157 5.21 13.15 18.26
CA ASP A 157 3.90 13.08 17.62
C ASP A 157 3.65 14.25 16.67
N LEU A 158 4.35 15.38 16.84
CA LEU A 158 4.27 16.52 15.93
C LEU A 158 4.91 16.25 14.57
N LYS A 159 5.69 15.18 14.44
CA LYS A 159 6.30 14.71 13.18
C LYS A 159 5.44 13.72 12.42
N LEU A 160 4.34 13.26 13.02
CA LEU A 160 3.43 12.30 12.43
C LEU A 160 2.32 13.02 11.65
N SER A 161 2.14 12.65 10.39
CA SER A 161 0.99 13.00 9.58
C SER A 161 0.23 11.74 9.17
N VAL A 162 -1.10 11.80 9.23
CA VAL A 162 -1.98 10.75 8.70
C VAL A 162 -3.09 11.45 7.92
N LYS A 163 -3.25 11.09 6.64
CA LYS A 163 -4.23 11.70 5.76
C LYS A 163 -4.96 10.65 4.94
N GLU A 164 -6.26 10.83 4.76
CA GLU A 164 -6.99 10.14 3.69
C GLU A 164 -6.56 10.72 2.34
N TYR A 165 -6.42 9.89 1.32
CA TYR A 165 -6.11 10.34 -0.04
C TYR A 165 -6.94 9.57 -1.06
N ASP A 166 -7.28 10.25 -2.17
CA ASP A 166 -8.04 9.69 -3.30
C ASP A 166 -7.41 10.01 -4.67
N CYS A 167 -6.25 10.68 -4.68
CA CYS A 167 -5.55 11.03 -5.90
C CYS A 167 -5.15 9.80 -6.74
N ILE A 168 -4.93 10.04 -8.04
CA ILE A 168 -4.50 9.04 -9.01
C ILE A 168 -3.06 9.34 -9.42
N PHE A 169 -2.22 8.31 -9.42
CA PHE A 169 -0.82 8.43 -9.77
C PHE A 169 -0.59 8.10 -11.24
N ASN A 170 0.31 8.86 -11.88
CA ASN A 170 0.77 8.54 -13.22
C ASN A 170 1.78 7.39 -13.18
N LYS A 171 1.92 6.69 -14.31
CA LYS A 171 2.93 5.64 -14.47
C LYS A 171 4.36 6.18 -14.32
N ASN A 172 5.24 5.37 -13.73
CA ASN A 172 6.68 5.62 -13.63
C ASN A 172 7.07 6.95 -12.94
N ILE A 173 6.20 7.52 -12.09
CA ILE A 173 6.58 8.69 -11.31
C ILE A 173 7.65 8.34 -10.28
N THR A 174 8.48 9.32 -9.96
CA THR A 174 9.53 9.18 -8.95
C THR A 174 8.95 9.22 -7.53
N GLU A 175 9.78 8.89 -6.55
CA GLU A 175 9.44 9.05 -5.13
C GLU A 175 9.02 10.49 -4.80
N ASP A 176 9.80 11.49 -5.23
CA ASP A 176 9.50 12.90 -4.97
C ASP A 176 8.19 13.33 -5.62
N GLU A 177 7.91 12.87 -6.84
CA GLU A 177 6.64 13.16 -7.52
C GLU A 177 5.45 12.53 -6.80
N TYR A 178 5.59 11.28 -6.36
CA TYR A 178 4.58 10.58 -5.57
C TYR A 178 4.30 11.32 -4.25
N LEU A 179 5.35 11.63 -3.48
CA LEU A 179 5.23 12.33 -2.19
C LEU A 179 4.61 13.73 -2.37
N ASN A 180 4.99 14.45 -3.42
CA ASN A 180 4.41 15.76 -3.73
C ASN A 180 2.93 15.70 -4.11
N LEU A 181 2.46 14.59 -4.69
CA LEU A 181 1.05 14.40 -5.02
C LEU A 181 0.24 13.98 -3.78
N ILE A 182 0.71 12.97 -3.04
CA ILE A 182 -0.05 12.38 -1.93
C ILE A 182 -0.12 13.27 -0.69
N ARG A 183 0.85 14.18 -0.50
CA ARG A 183 0.84 15.12 0.62
C ARG A 183 -0.13 16.29 0.45
N LYS A 184 -0.61 16.57 -0.77
CA LYS A 184 -1.55 17.66 -1.07
C LYS A 184 -2.90 17.41 -0.41
#